data_AF-A0A9W8C6C3-F1
#
_entry.id   AF-A0A9W8C6C3-F1
#
_cell.length_a   1.000
_cell.length_b   1.000
_cell.length_c   1.000
_cell.angle_alpha   90.00
_cell.angle_beta   90.00
_cell.angle_gamma   90.00
#
_symmetry.space_group_name_H-M   'P 1'
#
loop_
_entity.id
_entity.type
_entity.pdbx_description
1 polymer ?
#
loop_
_entity_poly.entity_id
_entity_poly.type
_entity_poly.pdbx_seq_one_letter_code
_entity_poly.pdbx_strand_id
1 'polypeptide(L)' 'MPKYYEDKEEDGRACAGIREDFKTCLLQHDCVVKEGKMPSECLKEGHCKGLQVAFFECKRSMLDTRSRFRGRKGY' A
#
# COMPACT_ATOMS: atom_id res chain seq x y z
N MET A 1 30.53 0.96 15.07
CA MET A 1 29.88 2.23 14.70
C MET A 1 28.42 1.96 14.40
N PRO A 2 27.46 2.61 15.06
CA PRO A 2 26.04 2.36 14.82
C PRO A 2 25.62 2.93 13.45
N LYS A 3 24.80 2.17 12.71
CA LYS A 3 24.22 2.59 11.42
C LYS A 3 23.19 3.70 11.67
N TYR A 4 23.63 4.95 11.67
CA TYR A 4 22.80 6.13 12.00
C TYR A 4 22.03 6.74 10.82
N TYR A 5 22.00 6.07 9.67
CA TYR A 5 21.11 6.40 8.56
C TYR A 5 20.57 5.09 8.02
N GLU A 6 19.40 4.66 8.50
CA GLU A 6 18.60 3.72 7.74
C GLU A 6 18.05 4.50 6.55
N ASP A 7 18.76 4.42 5.42
CA ASP A 7 18.19 4.77 4.14
C ASP A 7 16.90 3.95 4.02
N LYS A 8 15.73 4.61 4.04
CA LYS A 8 14.48 3.96 3.62
C LYS A 8 14.76 3.47 2.20
N GLU A 9 14.89 2.16 2.02
CA GLU A 9 15.04 1.57 0.70
C GLU A 9 13.84 2.01 -0.14
N GLU A 10 14.05 2.97 -1.05
CA GLU A 10 12.98 3.42 -1.94
C GLU A 10 12.59 2.24 -2.82
N ASP A 11 11.40 1.74 -2.57
CA ASP A 11 10.85 0.56 -3.23
C ASP A 11 10.59 0.98 -4.70
N GLY A 12 11.54 0.78 -5.62
CA GLY A 12 11.41 1.19 -7.05
C GLY A 12 10.35 0.43 -7.85
N ARG A 13 9.47 -0.30 -7.16
CA ARG A 13 8.41 -1.12 -7.73
C ARG A 13 7.22 -0.23 -8.10
N ALA A 14 6.51 -0.63 -9.14
CA ALA A 14 5.26 0.03 -9.50
C ALA A 14 4.26 0.03 -8.32
N CYS A 15 3.57 1.15 -8.13
CA CYS A 15 2.62 1.37 -7.04
C CYS A 15 3.25 1.37 -5.64
N ALA A 16 4.54 1.73 -5.52
CA ALA A 16 5.23 1.76 -4.23
C ALA A 16 4.66 2.79 -3.27
N GLY A 17 4.38 4.02 -3.74
CA GLY A 17 3.79 5.06 -2.88
C GLY A 17 2.46 4.61 -2.27
N ILE A 18 1.53 4.11 -3.10
CA ILE A 18 0.26 3.56 -2.61
C ILE A 18 0.46 2.35 -1.68
N ARG A 19 1.50 1.53 -1.90
CA ARG A 19 1.82 0.41 -1.02
C ARG A 19 2.26 0.88 0.37
N GLU A 20 3.10 1.91 0.43
CA GLU A 20 3.55 2.48 1.69
C GLU A 20 2.40 3.11 2.48
N ASP A 21 1.55 3.88 1.81
CA ASP A 21 0.33 4.44 2.40
C ASP A 21 -0.58 3.34 2.93
N PHE A 22 -0.80 2.29 2.12
CA PHE A 22 -1.68 1.20 2.51
C PHE A 22 -1.14 0.43 3.72
N LYS A 23 0.17 0.20 3.77
CA LYS A 23 0.85 -0.43 4.92
C LYS A 23 0.74 0.44 6.16
N THR A 24 0.98 1.74 6.01
CA THR A 24 0.90 2.72 7.11
C THR A 24 -0.52 2.80 7.66
N CYS A 25 -1.53 2.84 6.78
CA CYS A 25 -2.93 2.82 7.17
C CYS A 25 -3.27 1.60 8.00
N LEU A 26 -2.90 0.39 7.55
CA LEU A 26 -3.19 -0.85 8.30
C LEU A 26 -2.50 -0.89 9.67
N LEU A 27 -1.24 -0.45 9.75
CA LEU A 27 -0.48 -0.47 11.00
C LEU A 27 -1.00 0.54 12.03
N GLN A 28 -1.54 1.68 11.57
CA GLN A 28 -2.13 2.70 12.44
C GLN A 28 -3.60 2.43 12.74
N HIS A 29 -4.27 1.56 11.97
CA HIS A 29 -5.69 1.31 12.15
C HIS A 29 -5.97 0.64 13.49
N ASP A 30 -7.12 0.98 14.07
CA ASP A 30 -7.60 0.47 15.36
C ASP A 30 -7.62 -1.07 15.46
N CYS A 31 -7.82 -1.76 14.34
CA CYS A 31 -7.82 -3.22 14.30
C CYS A 31 -6.46 -3.82 14.70
N VAL A 32 -5.36 -3.18 14.32
CA VAL A 32 -4.01 -3.62 14.69
C VAL A 32 -3.62 -3.03 16.05
N VAL A 33 -3.90 -1.74 16.26
CA VAL A 33 -3.42 -1.01 17.45
C VAL A 33 -4.23 -1.35 18.71
N LYS A 34 -5.56 -1.38 18.62
CA LYS A 34 -6.46 -1.58 19.78
C LYS A 34 -6.83 -3.04 19.97
N GLU A 35 -7.14 -3.75 18.89
CA GLU A 35 -7.58 -5.15 18.98
C GLU A 35 -6.42 -6.15 18.95
N GLY A 36 -5.21 -5.72 18.55
CA GLY A 36 -4.03 -6.58 18.48
C GLY A 36 -4.12 -7.68 17.42
N LYS A 37 -5.06 -7.56 16.47
CA LYS A 37 -5.24 -8.53 15.39
C LYS A 37 -4.11 -8.45 14.38
N MET A 38 -3.90 -9.53 13.64
CA MET A 38 -2.90 -9.51 12.56
C MET A 38 -3.39 -8.59 11.42
N PRO A 39 -2.50 -7.82 10.76
CA PRO A 39 -2.88 -6.99 9.61
C PRO A 39 -3.61 -7.76 8.50
N SER A 40 -3.30 -9.04 8.32
CA SER A 40 -3.97 -9.94 7.37
C SER A 40 -5.45 -10.21 7.72
N GLU A 41 -5.80 -10.19 9.01
CA GLU A 41 -7.18 -10.33 9.47
C GLU A 41 -7.93 -9.01 9.30
N CYS A 42 -7.29 -7.90 9.66
CA CYS A 42 -7.82 -6.55 9.42
C CYS A 42 -8.09 -6.27 7.93
N LEU A 43 -7.28 -6.87 7.05
CA LEU A 43 -7.50 -6.82 5.60
C LEU A 43 -8.80 -7.52 5.17
N LYS A 44 -9.13 -8.66 5.79
CA LYS A 44 -10.35 -9.43 5.50
C LYS A 44 -11.60 -8.73 6.02
N GLU A 45 -11.48 -8.01 7.14
CA GLU A 45 -12.55 -7.16 7.68
C GLU A 45 -12.82 -5.92 6.81
N GLY A 46 -11.87 -5.57 5.94
CA GLY A 46 -12.00 -4.46 4.99
C GLY A 46 -11.69 -3.10 5.61
N HIS A 47 -10.70 -3.03 6.49
CA HIS A 47 -10.13 -1.75 6.94
C HIS A 47 -9.29 -1.12 5.81
N CYS A 48 -9.23 0.21 5.74
CA CYS A 48 -8.51 0.95 4.70
C CYS A 48 -8.99 0.71 3.24
N LYS A 49 -10.30 0.47 3.03
CA LYS A 49 -10.91 0.19 1.70
C LYS A 49 -10.52 1.16 0.58
N GLY A 50 -10.44 2.46 0.86
CA GLY A 50 -10.07 3.46 -0.16
C GLY A 50 -8.68 3.19 -0.75
N LEU A 51 -7.68 2.97 0.12
CA LEU A 51 -6.32 2.64 -0.28
C LEU A 51 -6.22 1.22 -0.88
N GLN A 52 -7.02 0.27 -0.38
CA GLN A 52 -7.12 -1.07 -0.97
C GLN A 52 -7.59 -1.02 -2.43
N VAL A 53 -8.63 -0.23 -2.72
CA VAL A 53 -9.15 -0.01 -4.07
C VAL A 53 -8.11 0.71 -4.93
N ALA A 54 -7.47 1.77 -4.41
CA ALA A 54 -6.42 2.47 -5.14
C ALA A 54 -5.23 1.55 -5.50
N PHE A 55 -4.80 0.70 -4.56
CA PHE A 55 -3.73 -0.28 -4.79
C PHE A 55 -4.12 -1.32 -5.84
N PHE A 56 -5.36 -1.80 -5.78
CA PHE A 56 -5.91 -2.71 -6.79
C PHE A 56 -5.99 -2.05 -8.17
N GLU A 57 -6.47 -0.80 -8.25
CA GLU A 57 -6.54 -0.05 -9.51
C GLU A 57 -5.15 0.21 -10.10
N CYS A 58 -4.16 0.54 -9.26
CA CYS A 58 -2.80 0.74 -9.71
C CYS A 58 -2.24 -0.56 -10.33
N LYS A 59 -2.39 -1.69 -9.63
CA LYS A 59 -2.00 -3.00 -10.18
C LYS A 59 -2.76 -3.37 -11.45
N ARG A 60 -4.06 -3.10 -11.50
CA ARG A 60 -4.89 -3.36 -12.68
C ARG A 60 -4.43 -2.53 -13.88
N SER A 61 -4.07 -1.26 -13.66
CA SER A 61 -3.55 -0.39 -14.71
C SER A 61 -2.21 -0.89 -15.30
N MET A 62 -1.43 -1.67 -14.56
CA MET A 62 -0.22 -2.27 -15.15
C MET A 62 -0.53 -3.34 -16.20
N LEU A 63 -1.65 -4.04 -16.06
CA LEU A 63 -2.07 -5.12 -16.95
C LEU A 63 -3.02 -4.61 -18.04
N ASP A 64 -3.78 -3.54 -17.76
CA ASP A 64 -4.75 -2.96 -18.68
C ASP A 64 -4.06 -2.17 -19.82
N THR A 65 -4.09 -2.74 -21.02
CA THR A 65 -3.50 -2.15 -22.23
C THR A 65 -4.11 -0.78 -22.58
N ARG A 66 -5.34 -0.48 -22.14
CA ARG A 66 -6.02 0.82 -22.39
C ARG A 66 -5.40 1.97 -21.59
N SER A 67 -4.75 1.64 -20.47
CA SER A 67 -4.09 2.63 -19.60
C SER A 67 -2.65 2.94 -20.02
N ARG A 68 -2.09 2.21 -20.99
CA ARG A 68 -0.75 2.49 -21.56
C ARG A 68 -0.59 3.92 -22.07
N PHE A 69 -1.62 4.44 -22.75
CA PHE A 69 -1.59 5.79 -23.30
C PHE A 69 -1.97 6.88 -22.29
N ARG A 70 -2.76 6.52 -21.26
CA ARG A 70 -3.25 7.47 -20.24
C ARG A 70 -2.33 7.57 -19.02
N GLY A 71 -1.35 6.68 -18.91
CA GLY A 71 -0.52 6.56 -17.72
C GLY A 71 -1.15 5.66 -16.66
N ARG A 72 -0.33 5.29 -15.68
CA ARG A 72 -0.75 4.46 -14.55
C ARG A 72 -1.72 5.23 -13.67
N LYS A 73 -2.66 4.50 -13.07
CA LYS A 73 -3.52 5.04 -12.04
C LYS A 73 -2.78 5.00 -10.69
N GLY A 74 -2.55 6.15 -10.09
CA GLY A 74 -1.78 6.26 -8.84
C GLY A 74 -0.42 6.91 -9.03
N TYR A 75 0.31 7.06 -7.92
CA TYR A 75 1.63 7.69 -7.86
C TYR A 75 2.72 6.68 -7.45
#